data_AF-A0A7W6T7Q3-F1
#
_entry.id   AF-A0A7W6T7Q3-F1
#
_cell.length_a   1.000
_cell.length_b   1.000
_cell.length_c   1.000
_cell.angle_alpha   90.00
_cell.angle_beta   90.00
_cell.angle_gamma   90.00
#
_symmetry.space_group_name_H-M   'P 1'
#
loop_
_entity.id
_entity.type
_entity.pdbx_description
1 polymer ?
#
loop_
_entity_poly.entity_id
_entity_poly.type
_entity_poly.pdbx_seq_one_letter_code
_entity_poly.pdbx_strand_id
1 'polypeptide(L)'
;MSPFHGSTAQQQIKSEIDIPIALPLLGEGEANAAREAVLSGWVSRGPQVAVLEREFAAVVGAPHACAVSNCTTALHLALMTVNVGPGDEVITTSHSFIATANSIRCCGATPVLVDIDPETYNIDPACAAEAITPRTRAILAVQMGMPCDLRALVSLAKRHGILLIQDSACAAGSQIHIDGRWDPTAASMEVLVNSPTRGLQVGNIGHQRSDGRLIARS
;
A
#
# COMPACT_ATOMS: atom_id res chain seq x y z
N MET A 1 1.18 -51.52 6.58
CA MET A 1 -0.30 -51.44 6.63
C MET A 1 -0.68 -50.85 7.99
N SER A 2 -1.28 -49.65 7.96
CA SER A 2 -1.96 -48.77 8.96
C SER A 2 -1.98 -49.08 10.48
N PRO A 3 -2.32 -48.09 11.35
CA PRO A 3 -2.13 -46.62 11.23
C PRO A 3 -1.54 -45.97 12.52
N PHE A 4 -0.85 -44.85 12.34
CA PHE A 4 -0.50 -43.94 13.44
C PHE A 4 -1.77 -43.24 13.94
N HIS A 5 -2.02 -43.36 15.24
CA HIS A 5 -3.16 -42.75 15.94
C HIS A 5 -2.90 -41.26 16.16
N GLY A 6 -3.71 -40.40 15.53
CA GLY A 6 -3.84 -39.01 15.92
C GLY A 6 -4.93 -38.88 16.99
N SER A 7 -4.61 -38.17 18.09
CA SER A 7 -5.54 -37.35 18.89
C SER A 7 -4.93 -37.09 20.27
N THR A 8 -4.54 -35.84 20.52
CA THR A 8 -4.82 -35.24 21.83
C THR A 8 -5.32 -33.83 21.61
N ALA A 9 -6.64 -33.75 21.47
CA ALA A 9 -7.41 -32.53 21.51
C ALA A 9 -7.11 -31.74 22.80
N GLN A 10 -6.71 -30.48 22.66
CA GLN A 10 -6.87 -29.49 23.71
C GLN A 10 -8.36 -29.20 23.87
N GLN A 11 -8.97 -29.76 24.91
CA GLN A 11 -10.29 -29.37 25.42
C GLN A 11 -10.20 -27.92 25.95
N GLN A 12 -10.82 -26.96 25.28
CA GLN A 12 -12.21 -26.52 25.46
C GLN A 12 -12.40 -25.48 26.58
N ILE A 13 -12.10 -24.23 26.26
CA ILE A 13 -12.98 -23.10 26.59
C ILE A 13 -13.65 -22.72 25.27
N LYS A 14 -14.82 -23.29 25.00
CA LYS A 14 -15.67 -22.91 23.86
C LYS A 14 -16.31 -21.56 24.18
N SER A 15 -15.76 -20.46 23.69
CA SER A 15 -16.63 -19.36 23.24
C SER A 15 -17.14 -19.76 21.87
N GLU A 16 -18.45 -20.00 21.74
CA GLU A 16 -19.03 -20.75 20.62
C GLU A 16 -19.05 -20.01 19.27
N ILE A 17 -18.40 -18.85 19.16
CA ILE A 17 -18.15 -18.17 17.89
C ILE A 17 -16.73 -17.58 17.93
N ASP A 18 -15.83 -18.14 17.12
CA ASP A 18 -14.53 -17.56 16.81
C ASP A 18 -14.70 -16.68 15.57
N ILE A 19 -14.59 -15.35 15.74
CA ILE A 19 -14.72 -14.38 14.65
C ILE A 19 -13.30 -13.86 14.34
N PRO A 20 -12.58 -14.48 13.38
CA PRO A 20 -11.23 -14.05 13.05
C PRO A 20 -11.27 -12.64 12.42
N ILE A 21 -10.30 -11.81 12.79
CA ILE A 21 -10.16 -10.45 12.23
C ILE A 21 -9.87 -10.50 10.72
N ALA A 22 -9.03 -11.45 10.28
CA ALA A 22 -8.74 -11.68 8.87
C ALA A 22 -8.36 -13.15 8.62
N LEU A 23 -8.92 -13.73 7.56
CA LEU A 23 -8.47 -15.01 7.00
C LEU A 23 -8.07 -14.78 5.53
N PRO A 24 -6.93 -15.31 5.08
CA PRO A 24 -6.51 -15.15 3.70
C PRO A 24 -7.44 -15.95 2.78
N LEU A 25 -7.79 -15.37 1.64
CA LEU A 25 -8.51 -16.05 0.58
C LEU A 25 -7.51 -16.81 -0.29
N LEU A 26 -7.42 -18.13 -0.10
CA LEU A 26 -6.52 -19.03 -0.83
C LEU A 26 -7.30 -20.23 -1.37
N GLY A 27 -7.11 -20.55 -2.64
CA GLY A 27 -7.73 -21.70 -3.31
C GLY A 27 -6.72 -22.59 -4.02
N GLU A 28 -7.22 -23.48 -4.89
CA GLU A 28 -6.38 -24.40 -5.66
C GLU A 28 -5.43 -23.67 -6.61
N GLY A 29 -5.83 -22.51 -7.15
CA GLY A 29 -4.99 -21.69 -8.02
C GLY A 29 -3.71 -21.22 -7.33
N GLU A 30 -3.85 -20.65 -6.13
CA GLU A 30 -2.72 -20.19 -5.32
C GLU A 30 -1.83 -21.36 -4.88
N ALA A 31 -2.43 -22.48 -4.48
CA ALA A 31 -1.70 -23.68 -4.10
C ALA A 31 -0.88 -24.26 -5.26
N ASN A 32 -1.47 -24.32 -6.46
CA ASN A 32 -0.79 -24.80 -7.66
C ASN A 32 0.34 -23.86 -8.08
N ALA A 33 0.14 -22.54 -8.05
CA ALA A 33 1.18 -21.57 -8.36
C ALA A 33 2.39 -21.70 -7.41
N ALA A 34 2.14 -21.89 -6.11
CA ALA A 34 3.20 -22.14 -5.13
C ALA A 34 3.95 -23.46 -5.41
N ARG A 35 3.20 -24.54 -5.72
CA ARG A 35 3.78 -25.83 -6.10
C ARG A 35 4.67 -25.72 -7.34
N GLU A 36 4.21 -25.01 -8.36
CA GLU A 36 4.98 -24.80 -9.60
C GLU A 36 6.27 -24.03 -9.34
N ALA A 37 6.23 -22.97 -8.52
CA ALA A 37 7.43 -22.23 -8.15
C ALA A 37 8.47 -23.14 -7.47
N VAL A 38 8.05 -23.98 -6.52
CA VAL A 38 8.92 -24.94 -5.84
C VAL A 38 9.51 -25.96 -6.82
N LEU A 39 8.68 -26.57 -7.67
CA LEU A 39 9.14 -27.59 -8.62
C LEU A 39 10.03 -27.01 -9.73
N SER A 40 9.89 -25.72 -10.05
CA SER A 40 10.73 -25.04 -11.04
C SER A 40 12.15 -24.73 -10.55
N GLY A 41 12.39 -24.76 -9.23
CA GLY A 41 13.65 -24.31 -8.61
C GLY A 41 13.79 -22.79 -8.49
N TRP A 42 12.89 -22.00 -9.09
CA TRP A 42 12.88 -20.53 -8.99
C TRP A 42 12.09 -20.06 -7.75
N VAL A 43 12.72 -20.16 -6.58
CA VAL A 43 12.06 -19.87 -5.28
C VAL A 43 12.25 -18.44 -4.74
N SER A 44 13.03 -17.60 -5.43
CA SER A 44 13.28 -16.21 -5.04
C SER A 44 12.62 -15.20 -6.00
N ARG A 45 13.32 -14.79 -7.06
CA ARG A 45 12.78 -13.93 -8.12
C ARG A 45 12.80 -14.70 -9.44
N GLY A 46 11.65 -15.27 -9.79
CA GLY A 46 11.45 -16.09 -10.99
C GLY A 46 10.58 -15.42 -12.06
N PRO A 47 10.30 -16.12 -13.17
CA PRO A 47 9.45 -15.61 -14.27
C PRO A 47 8.03 -15.25 -13.80
N GLN A 48 7.51 -15.91 -12.77
CA GLN A 48 6.20 -15.60 -12.18
C GLN A 48 6.16 -14.18 -11.59
N VAL A 49 7.27 -13.66 -11.07
CA VAL A 49 7.34 -12.27 -10.57
C VAL A 49 7.18 -11.26 -11.70
N ALA A 50 7.78 -11.52 -12.87
CA ALA A 50 7.64 -10.64 -14.02
C ALA A 50 6.23 -10.66 -14.63
N VAL A 51 5.53 -11.81 -14.55
CA VAL A 51 4.11 -11.90 -14.92
C VAL A 51 3.28 -11.06 -13.95
N LEU A 52 3.49 -11.27 -12.65
CA LEU A 52 2.84 -10.55 -11.58
C LEU A 52 2.98 -9.02 -11.72
N GLU A 53 4.20 -8.52 -11.92
CA GLU A 53 4.48 -7.10 -12.12
C GLU A 53 3.72 -6.53 -13.33
N ARG A 54 3.66 -7.24 -14.46
CA ARG A 54 2.93 -6.78 -15.65
C ARG A 54 1.42 -6.77 -15.45
N GLU A 55 0.87 -7.85 -14.92
CA GLU A 55 -0.58 -7.97 -14.68
C GLU A 55 -1.05 -6.93 -13.68
N PHE A 56 -0.28 -6.72 -12.62
CA PHE A 56 -0.60 -5.73 -11.61
C PHE A 56 -0.52 -4.30 -12.13
N ALA A 57 0.54 -3.95 -12.88
CA ALA A 57 0.62 -2.64 -13.54
C ALA A 57 -0.61 -2.37 -14.41
N ALA A 58 -1.12 -3.38 -15.11
CA ALA A 58 -2.35 -3.27 -15.90
C ALA A 58 -3.60 -3.09 -15.03
N VAL A 59 -3.73 -3.79 -13.91
CA VAL A 59 -4.87 -3.67 -12.98
C VAL A 59 -4.96 -2.28 -12.36
N VAL A 60 -3.83 -1.73 -11.91
CA VAL A 60 -3.78 -0.42 -11.25
C VAL A 60 -3.66 0.76 -12.22
N GLY A 61 -3.50 0.48 -13.53
CA GLY A 61 -3.38 1.50 -14.57
C GLY A 61 -2.05 2.27 -14.56
N ALA A 62 -0.98 1.65 -14.04
CA ALA A 62 0.35 2.23 -13.97
C ALA A 62 1.25 1.76 -15.12
N PRO A 63 2.25 2.57 -15.53
CA PRO A 63 3.20 2.17 -16.58
C PRO A 63 4.12 1.04 -16.13
N HIS A 64 4.38 0.92 -14.83
CA HIS A 64 5.31 -0.02 -14.23
C HIS A 64 4.84 -0.46 -12.85
N ALA A 65 5.19 -1.70 -12.48
CA ALA A 65 5.13 -2.19 -11.11
C ALA A 65 6.42 -2.96 -10.78
N CYS A 66 6.81 -2.95 -9.50
CA CYS A 66 8.00 -3.63 -9.03
C CYS A 66 7.67 -4.44 -7.78
N ALA A 67 7.81 -5.76 -7.86
CA ALA A 67 7.57 -6.64 -6.74
C ALA A 67 8.75 -6.58 -5.75
N VAL A 68 8.45 -6.40 -4.48
CA VAL A 68 9.44 -6.36 -3.39
C VAL A 68 9.02 -7.28 -2.24
N SER A 69 9.88 -7.44 -1.23
CA SER A 69 9.63 -8.44 -0.18
C SER A 69 8.46 -8.09 0.75
N ASN A 70 8.18 -6.80 0.96
CA ASN A 70 7.04 -6.30 1.75
C ASN A 70 6.83 -4.78 1.59
N CYS A 71 5.72 -4.27 2.15
CA CYS A 71 5.35 -2.85 2.09
C CYS A 71 6.40 -1.91 2.73
N THR A 72 7.10 -2.33 3.79
CA THR A 72 8.19 -1.52 4.38
C THR A 72 9.31 -1.30 3.38
N THR A 73 9.72 -2.36 2.66
CA THR A 73 10.74 -2.22 1.60
C THR A 73 10.26 -1.39 0.42
N ALA A 74 8.96 -1.44 0.11
CA ALA A 74 8.35 -0.61 -0.92
C ALA A 74 8.42 0.89 -0.56
N LEU A 75 8.02 1.24 0.66
CA LEU A 75 8.09 2.61 1.19
C LEU A 75 9.52 3.14 1.18
N HIS A 76 10.47 2.33 1.68
CA HIS A 76 11.88 2.70 1.67
C HIS A 76 12.41 2.91 0.24
N LEU A 77 12.11 2.00 -0.69
CA LEU A 77 12.53 2.12 -2.09
C LEU A 77 11.93 3.36 -2.74
N ALA A 78 10.65 3.64 -2.52
CA ALA A 78 9.99 4.81 -3.08
C ALA A 78 10.60 6.12 -2.57
N LEU A 79 10.85 6.24 -1.27
CA LEU A 79 11.55 7.39 -0.69
C LEU A 79 12.96 7.57 -1.28
N MET A 80 13.70 6.47 -1.46
CA MET A 80 14.99 6.52 -2.14
C MET A 80 14.88 6.99 -3.60
N THR A 81 13.87 6.54 -4.34
CA THR A 81 13.71 6.90 -5.77
C THR A 81 13.44 8.39 -5.99
N VAL A 82 12.93 9.07 -4.96
CA VAL A 82 12.70 10.52 -4.96
C VAL A 82 13.85 11.31 -4.32
N ASN A 83 14.93 10.62 -3.96
CA ASN A 83 16.10 11.19 -3.29
C ASN A 83 15.76 11.86 -1.95
N VAL A 84 14.88 11.25 -1.15
CA VAL A 84 14.74 11.64 0.27
C VAL A 84 16.00 11.22 1.01
N GLY A 85 16.56 12.12 1.82
CA GLY A 85 17.81 11.90 2.53
C GLY A 85 17.96 12.71 3.84
N PRO A 86 19.15 12.69 4.45
CA PRO A 86 19.45 13.47 5.64
C PRO A 86 19.16 14.97 5.47
N GLY A 87 18.44 15.54 6.45
CA GLY A 87 18.04 16.94 6.44
C GLY A 87 16.69 17.22 5.78
N ASP A 88 16.12 16.25 5.06
CA ASP A 88 14.76 16.36 4.51
C ASP A 88 13.70 16.11 5.59
N GLU A 89 12.55 16.73 5.39
CA GLU A 89 11.31 16.45 6.11
C GLU A 89 10.31 15.73 5.18
N VAL A 90 9.66 14.70 5.70
CA VAL A 90 8.56 14.01 5.01
C VAL A 90 7.32 14.09 5.88
N ILE A 91 6.28 14.72 5.36
CA ILE A 91 5.00 14.87 6.06
C ILE A 91 4.22 13.56 5.96
N THR A 92 3.71 13.07 7.08
CA THR A 92 2.88 11.85 7.17
C THR A 92 1.95 11.96 8.38
N THR A 93 1.04 11.01 8.57
CA THR A 93 0.16 10.96 9.75
C THR A 93 0.76 10.13 10.88
N SER A 94 0.34 10.44 12.11
CA SER A 94 0.58 9.59 13.29
C SER A 94 -0.33 8.35 13.30
N HIS A 95 -1.50 8.43 12.67
CA HIS A 95 -2.44 7.33 12.48
C HIS A 95 -2.04 6.47 11.26
N SER A 96 -1.04 5.60 11.46
CA SER A 96 -0.56 4.63 10.46
C SER A 96 0.17 3.46 11.12
N PHE A 97 0.58 2.47 10.34
CA PHE A 97 1.55 1.47 10.74
C PHE A 97 2.97 2.05 10.83
N ILE A 98 3.76 1.59 11.81
CA ILE A 98 5.08 2.16 12.13
C ILE A 98 6.08 2.11 10.97
N ALA A 99 5.89 1.20 10.00
CA ALA A 99 6.74 1.10 8.80
C ALA A 99 6.81 2.42 8.02
N THR A 100 5.73 3.20 8.01
CA THR A 100 5.68 4.51 7.34
C THR A 100 6.75 5.46 7.90
N ALA A 101 6.72 5.73 9.20
CA ALA A 101 7.70 6.60 9.85
C ALA A 101 9.11 5.99 9.84
N ASN A 102 9.23 4.68 10.03
CA ASN A 102 10.52 3.99 10.00
C ASN A 102 11.18 4.09 8.62
N SER A 103 10.43 3.99 7.53
CA SER A 103 10.99 4.09 6.18
C SER A 103 11.58 5.48 5.90
N ILE A 104 10.93 6.54 6.41
CA ILE A 104 11.46 7.91 6.38
C ILE A 104 12.78 7.99 7.16
N ARG A 105 12.81 7.42 8.36
CA ARG A 105 14.02 7.37 9.20
C ARG A 105 15.14 6.54 8.59
N CYS A 106 14.83 5.46 7.87
CA CYS A 106 15.81 4.64 7.16
C CYS A 106 16.54 5.42 6.06
N CYS A 107 15.88 6.40 5.43
CA CYS A 107 16.52 7.34 4.51
C CYS A 107 17.36 8.43 5.22
N GLY A 108 17.32 8.51 6.55
CA GLY A 108 17.96 9.58 7.33
C GLY A 108 17.14 10.87 7.42
N ALA A 109 15.93 10.89 6.86
CA ALA A 109 15.03 12.04 6.89
C ALA A 109 14.22 12.11 8.20
N THR A 110 13.49 13.22 8.39
CA THR A 110 12.65 13.46 9.57
C THR A 110 11.17 13.32 9.21
N PRO A 111 10.42 12.38 9.85
CA PRO A 111 8.97 12.33 9.71
C PRO A 111 8.34 13.52 10.45
N VAL A 112 7.52 14.29 9.75
CA VAL A 112 6.70 15.36 10.31
C VAL A 112 5.27 14.83 10.42
N LEU A 113 4.84 14.56 11.65
CA LEU A 113 3.54 13.98 11.93
C LEU A 113 2.46 15.08 11.93
N VAL A 114 1.41 14.87 11.15
CA VAL A 114 0.22 15.72 11.12
C VAL A 114 -1.04 14.92 11.48
N ASP A 115 -2.11 15.64 11.78
CA ASP A 115 -3.38 15.03 12.17
C ASP A 115 -4.14 14.44 10.97
N ILE A 116 -5.17 13.66 11.29
CA ILE A 116 -6.08 13.05 10.34
C ILE A 116 -7.41 13.80 10.27
N ASP A 117 -8.10 13.65 9.16
CA ASP A 117 -9.53 13.96 9.07
C ASP A 117 -10.30 12.88 9.87
N PRO A 118 -11.12 13.26 10.87
CA PRO A 118 -11.82 12.30 11.73
C PRO A 118 -12.95 11.53 11.04
N GLU A 119 -13.43 11.99 9.88
CA GLU A 119 -14.46 11.30 9.10
C GLU A 119 -13.86 10.22 8.20
N THR A 120 -12.63 10.45 7.69
CA THR A 120 -11.98 9.54 6.73
C THR A 120 -10.83 8.74 7.31
N TYR A 121 -10.30 9.13 8.47
CA TYR A 121 -9.09 8.61 9.10
C TYR A 121 -7.81 8.74 8.26
N ASN A 122 -7.88 9.44 7.14
CA ASN A 122 -6.76 9.75 6.27
C ASN A 122 -6.13 11.09 6.68
N ILE A 123 -4.93 11.37 6.16
CA ILE A 123 -4.23 12.64 6.37
C ILE A 123 -5.13 13.85 6.05
N ASP A 124 -5.22 14.82 6.96
CA ASP A 124 -5.90 16.08 6.69
C ASP A 124 -5.03 16.96 5.76
N PRO A 125 -5.49 17.29 4.54
CA PRO A 125 -4.74 18.15 3.62
C PRO A 125 -4.44 19.55 4.18
N ALA A 126 -5.28 20.09 5.09
CA ALA A 126 -5.06 21.37 5.74
C ALA A 126 -3.89 21.27 6.75
N CYS A 127 -3.89 20.27 7.63
CA CYS A 127 -2.78 20.03 8.54
C CYS A 127 -1.48 19.75 7.78
N ALA A 128 -1.55 19.00 6.67
CA ALA A 128 -0.41 18.78 5.80
C ALA A 128 0.12 20.10 5.21
N ALA A 129 -0.75 21.02 4.80
CA ALA A 129 -0.35 22.31 4.25
C ALA A 129 0.35 23.20 5.29
N GLU A 130 -0.13 23.22 6.52
CA GLU A 130 0.46 23.99 7.63
C GLU A 130 1.84 23.46 8.03
N ALA A 131 2.09 22.17 7.86
CA ALA A 131 3.35 21.52 8.21
C ALA A 131 4.47 21.69 7.16
N ILE A 132 4.18 22.29 6.00
CA ILE A 132 5.19 22.47 4.94
C ILE A 132 6.24 23.50 5.37
N THR A 133 7.50 23.11 5.26
CA THR A 133 8.69 23.95 5.50
C THR A 133 9.61 23.93 4.26
N PRO A 134 10.65 24.78 4.22
CA PRO A 134 11.68 24.69 3.19
C PRO A 134 12.43 23.35 3.14
N ARG A 135 12.36 22.53 4.18
CA ARG A 135 12.96 21.18 4.23
C ARG A 135 12.00 20.08 3.75
N THR A 136 10.72 20.40 3.54
CA THR A 136 9.74 19.40 3.12
C THR A 136 10.07 18.89 1.72
N ARG A 137 10.35 17.59 1.62
CA ARG A 137 10.69 16.92 0.36
C ARG A 137 9.50 16.20 -0.25
N ALA A 138 8.64 15.62 0.59
CA ALA A 138 7.49 14.84 0.17
C ALA A 138 6.38 14.83 1.22
N ILE A 139 5.16 14.52 0.76
CA ILE A 139 4.05 14.04 1.58
C ILE A 139 3.96 12.53 1.34
N LEU A 140 4.01 11.74 2.39
CA LEU A 140 3.72 10.31 2.40
C LEU A 140 2.34 10.12 3.01
N ALA A 141 1.33 9.94 2.15
CA ALA A 141 -0.07 9.86 2.52
C ALA A 141 -0.52 8.41 2.63
N VAL A 142 -0.90 7.98 3.83
CA VAL A 142 -1.37 6.62 4.12
C VAL A 142 -2.87 6.56 3.89
N GLN A 143 -3.32 5.56 3.12
CA GLN A 143 -4.72 5.31 2.83
C GLN A 143 -5.29 4.25 3.78
N MET A 144 -6.15 4.69 4.70
CA MET A 144 -6.76 3.86 5.75
C MET A 144 -8.05 3.22 5.26
N GLY A 145 -7.94 2.13 4.49
CA GLY A 145 -9.10 1.37 3.98
C GLY A 145 -9.88 2.07 2.85
N MET A 146 -9.60 3.35 2.61
CA MET A 146 -10.16 4.13 1.53
C MET A 146 -9.16 5.18 1.05
N PRO A 147 -9.30 5.69 -0.18
CA PRO A 147 -8.36 6.66 -0.73
C PRO A 147 -8.40 8.00 0.01
N CYS A 148 -7.23 8.63 0.17
CA CYS A 148 -7.13 10.00 0.67
C CYS A 148 -7.82 10.99 -0.28
N ASP A 149 -7.97 12.26 0.14
CA ASP A 149 -8.29 13.34 -0.79
C ASP A 149 -7.10 13.64 -1.71
N LEU A 150 -6.93 12.79 -2.72
CA LEU A 150 -5.85 12.88 -3.69
C LEU A 150 -5.94 14.17 -4.52
N ARG A 151 -7.14 14.73 -4.72
CA ARG A 151 -7.30 16.00 -5.43
C ARG A 151 -6.64 17.13 -4.64
N ALA A 152 -6.92 17.22 -3.35
CA ALA A 152 -6.32 18.22 -2.46
C ALA A 152 -4.81 18.00 -2.32
N LEU A 153 -4.38 16.76 -2.04
CA LEU A 153 -2.96 16.43 -1.80
C LEU A 153 -2.09 16.61 -3.05
N VAL A 154 -2.56 16.19 -4.24
CA VAL A 154 -1.83 16.42 -5.50
C VAL A 154 -1.73 17.91 -5.80
N SER A 155 -2.81 18.66 -5.58
CA SER A 155 -2.81 20.11 -5.79
C SER A 155 -1.84 20.80 -4.82
N LEU A 156 -1.81 20.38 -3.55
CA LEU A 156 -0.89 20.87 -2.54
C LEU A 156 0.56 20.57 -2.93
N ALA A 157 0.88 19.31 -3.24
CA ALA A 157 2.22 18.90 -3.64
C ALA A 157 2.72 19.71 -4.86
N LYS A 158 1.87 19.89 -5.88
CA LYS A 158 2.18 20.71 -7.07
C LYS A 158 2.45 22.18 -6.72
N ARG A 159 1.63 22.80 -5.88
CA ARG A 159 1.80 24.22 -5.50
C ARG A 159 3.13 24.47 -4.80
N HIS A 160 3.60 23.51 -4.00
CA HIS A 160 4.84 23.64 -3.23
C HIS A 160 6.06 23.00 -3.90
N GLY A 161 5.90 22.40 -5.09
CA GLY A 161 6.99 21.73 -5.79
C GLY A 161 7.55 20.50 -5.06
N ILE A 162 6.74 19.88 -4.19
CA ILE A 162 7.09 18.67 -3.43
C ILE A 162 6.41 17.46 -4.03
N LEU A 163 6.81 16.27 -3.57
CA LEU A 163 6.32 15.00 -4.11
C LEU A 163 5.19 14.43 -3.26
N LEU A 164 4.25 13.73 -3.89
CA LEU A 164 3.25 12.93 -3.20
C LEU A 164 3.59 11.45 -3.36
N ILE A 165 3.62 10.75 -2.23
CA ILE A 165 3.93 9.35 -2.06
C ILE A 165 2.69 8.70 -1.42
N GLN A 166 2.04 7.74 -2.08
CA GLN A 166 0.79 7.14 -1.56
C GLN A 166 1.04 5.79 -0.88
N ASP A 167 0.94 5.68 0.44
CA ASP A 167 0.98 4.38 1.12
C ASP A 167 -0.41 3.74 1.15
N SER A 168 -0.68 2.87 0.18
CA SER A 168 -1.97 2.21 0.05
C SER A 168 -1.96 0.74 0.45
N ALA A 169 -1.11 0.36 1.40
CA ALA A 169 -1.04 -1.02 1.89
C ALA A 169 -2.40 -1.54 2.39
N CYS A 170 -3.26 -0.67 2.91
CA CYS A 170 -4.59 -1.00 3.41
C CYS A 170 -5.75 -0.61 2.48
N ALA A 171 -5.46 -0.02 1.31
CA ALA A 171 -6.48 0.47 0.36
C ALA A 171 -6.31 -0.12 -1.04
N ALA A 172 -5.68 -1.29 -1.10
CA ALA A 172 -5.56 -2.10 -2.30
C ALA A 172 -6.86 -2.18 -3.10
N GLY A 173 -6.83 -1.83 -4.40
CA GLY A 173 -8.03 -1.93 -5.24
C GLY A 173 -9.04 -0.79 -5.08
N SER A 174 -8.83 0.14 -4.14
CA SER A 174 -9.80 1.19 -3.81
C SER A 174 -9.96 2.26 -4.87
N GLN A 175 -11.16 2.54 -5.35
CA GLN A 175 -11.36 3.55 -6.40
C GLN A 175 -12.06 4.81 -5.87
N ILE A 176 -11.67 5.98 -6.37
CA ILE A 176 -12.41 7.24 -6.15
C ILE A 176 -13.33 7.47 -7.34
N HIS A 177 -14.57 7.86 -7.07
CA HIS A 177 -15.50 8.29 -8.12
C HIS A 177 -15.42 9.79 -8.34
N ILE A 178 -14.90 10.20 -9.50
CA ILE A 178 -14.69 11.60 -9.88
C ILE A 178 -15.43 11.88 -11.20
N ASP A 179 -16.27 12.91 -11.22
CA ASP A 179 -16.95 13.41 -12.42
C ASP A 179 -17.68 12.31 -13.24
N GLY A 180 -18.32 11.37 -12.53
CA GLY A 180 -19.08 10.26 -13.14
C GLY A 180 -18.24 9.06 -13.56
N ARG A 181 -16.95 8.99 -13.19
CA ARG A 181 -16.03 7.90 -13.53
C ARG A 181 -15.30 7.39 -12.30
N TRP A 182 -15.07 6.08 -12.25
CA TRP A 182 -14.16 5.48 -11.28
C TRP A 182 -12.72 5.66 -11.75
N ASP A 183 -11.92 6.30 -10.92
CA ASP A 183 -10.51 6.49 -11.17
C ASP A 183 -9.70 5.37 -10.48
N PRO A 184 -9.07 4.46 -11.25
CA PRO A 184 -8.24 3.40 -10.71
C PRO A 184 -6.90 3.91 -10.18
N THR A 185 -6.50 5.17 -10.44
CA THR A 185 -5.26 5.72 -9.89
C THR A 185 -5.33 5.93 -8.38
N ALA A 186 -6.54 6.00 -7.83
CA ALA A 186 -6.78 5.88 -6.40
C ALA A 186 -6.58 4.44 -5.87
N ALA A 187 -6.70 3.44 -6.74
CA ALA A 187 -6.61 2.00 -6.46
C ALA A 187 -5.18 1.48 -6.51
N SER A 188 -4.21 2.40 -6.40
CA SER A 188 -2.83 2.02 -6.24
C SER A 188 -2.78 1.16 -4.99
N MET A 189 -2.64 -0.16 -5.09
CA MET A 189 -1.91 -0.87 -4.06
C MET A 189 -0.52 -0.23 -4.10
N GLU A 190 -0.05 0.27 -2.97
CA GLU A 190 1.33 0.74 -2.81
C GLU A 190 1.72 2.12 -3.36
N VAL A 191 3.00 2.39 -3.11
CA VAL A 191 3.69 3.66 -3.16
C VAL A 191 3.77 4.24 -4.55
N LEU A 192 2.77 5.06 -4.89
CA LEU A 192 2.84 5.93 -6.05
C LEU A 192 3.67 7.17 -5.72
N VAL A 193 4.81 7.33 -6.38
CA VAL A 193 5.50 8.63 -6.47
C VAL A 193 4.87 9.41 -7.62
N ASN A 194 4.12 10.47 -7.32
CA ASN A 194 3.64 11.42 -8.33
C ASN A 194 4.60 12.62 -8.40
N SER A 195 5.54 12.59 -9.36
CA SER A 195 6.28 13.78 -9.79
C SER A 195 5.91 14.14 -11.24
N PRO A 196 6.05 15.40 -11.68
CA PRO A 196 5.90 15.78 -13.09
C PRO A 196 6.79 15.00 -14.07
N THR A 197 7.76 14.20 -13.59
CA THR A 197 8.81 13.56 -14.40
C THR A 197 9.01 12.06 -14.14
N ARG A 198 8.35 11.45 -13.14
CA ARG A 198 8.59 10.05 -12.73
C ARG A 198 7.33 9.49 -12.08
N GLY A 199 6.72 8.48 -12.73
CA GLY A 199 5.72 7.59 -12.12
C GLY A 199 6.36 6.22 -11.90
N LEU A 200 6.48 5.81 -10.64
CA LEU A 200 6.97 4.50 -10.24
C LEU A 200 6.07 3.97 -9.12
N GLN A 201 5.68 2.70 -9.22
CA GLN A 201 4.86 1.97 -8.25
C GLN A 201 5.57 0.67 -7.84
N VAL A 202 5.50 0.30 -6.56
CA VAL A 202 6.31 -0.75 -5.95
C VAL A 202 5.53 -1.48 -4.84
N GLY A 203 5.45 -2.83 -4.84
CA GLY A 203 4.97 -3.62 -3.69
C GLY A 203 4.53 -5.09 -3.90
N ASN A 204 3.47 -5.53 -3.20
CA ASN A 204 2.98 -6.92 -3.07
C ASN A 204 1.45 -7.03 -3.25
N ILE A 205 0.94 -8.16 -3.75
CA ILE A 205 -0.43 -8.30 -4.28
C ILE A 205 -1.38 -9.16 -3.42
N GLY A 206 -2.61 -8.69 -3.30
CA GLY A 206 -3.82 -9.45 -2.92
C GLY A 206 -4.98 -9.14 -3.89
N HIS A 207 -5.86 -10.11 -4.15
CA HIS A 207 -6.92 -10.07 -5.18
C HIS A 207 -8.30 -9.69 -4.59
N GLN A 208 -9.12 -8.83 -5.23
CA GLN A 208 -10.60 -8.75 -5.06
C GLN A 208 -11.37 -8.11 -6.25
N ARG A 209 -12.69 -8.38 -6.30
CA ARG A 209 -13.69 -8.04 -7.35
C ARG A 209 -14.79 -7.12 -6.79
N SER A 210 -15.45 -6.39 -7.70
CA SER A 210 -16.31 -5.23 -7.45
C SER A 210 -17.84 -5.43 -7.55
N ASP A 211 -18.61 -4.69 -6.74
CA ASP A 211 -19.93 -4.14 -7.08
C ASP A 211 -20.12 -2.73 -6.45
N GLY A 212 -21.12 -1.93 -6.87
CA GLY A 212 -21.06 -0.46 -6.68
C GLY A 212 -22.36 0.31 -6.45
N ARG A 213 -22.18 1.47 -5.83
CA ARG A 213 -22.80 2.80 -6.03
C ARG A 213 -21.75 3.82 -5.51
N LEU A 214 -21.99 5.14 -5.52
CA LEU A 214 -20.98 6.16 -5.17
C LEU A 214 -20.47 5.99 -3.72
N ILE A 215 -19.42 5.18 -3.56
CA ILE A 215 -18.98 4.48 -2.34
C ILE A 215 -17.50 4.15 -2.61
N ALA A 216 -16.54 4.56 -1.79
CA ALA A 216 -15.17 4.03 -1.91
C ALA A 216 -15.27 2.49 -1.85
N ARG A 217 -14.96 1.79 -2.94
CA ARG A 217 -15.09 0.33 -3.04
C ARG A 217 -13.71 -0.30 -2.89
N SER A 218 -13.52 -1.13 -1.87
CA SER A 218 -12.37 -2.04 -1.71
C SER A 218 -12.57 -3.31 -2.53
#